data_AF-A0A524QWT2-F1
#
_entry.id   AF-A0A524QWT2-F1
#
_cell.length_a   1.000
_cell.length_b   1.000
_cell.length_c   1.000
_cell.angle_alpha   90.00
_cell.angle_beta   90.00
_cell.angle_gamma   90.00
#
_symmetry.space_group_name_H-M   'P 1'
#
loop_
_entity.id
_entity.type
_entity.pdbx_description
1 polymer ?
#
loop_
_entity_poly.entity_id
_entity_poly.type
_entity_poly.pdbx_seq_one_letter_code
_entity_poly.pdbx_strand_id
1 'polypeptide(L)'
;MMTSRETAIETLKRNALKIAGSAISAVQPEAAILSHCSLNGEILRVGEREFDLSSYRRVIVVGAGKASGSMARALEQLLQHRIDGGTVATKAGYECPLEKIRVVLSSHPVPDEQSTYAAESALNLCHSLDRKDLLICVISGGASSLWALPAEGVSLTDKMRVFESLLHSGADIHEMNCVRKHLSKIKGGRLAQAAFPADVLTLVISDVVGNNLSSIGSGPTVPDPTTFADALAVIRKYGLEPRLPQSSLRRLHDGERGRIEETPKPTEEFWTNNCVQIVASNQQALQAAQFAAQELGYDVQILTGALVGEAREVGRTLANRAKEERRLVRSSHRPLLLLAGGETTVTIRGNGKGGRNQELVLAA
;
A
#
# COMPACT_ATOMS: atom_id res chain seq x y z
N MET A 1 19.31 -6.17 -44.49
CA MET A 1 18.19 -7.09 -44.22
C MET A 1 18.43 -7.71 -42.86
N MET A 2 17.48 -7.63 -41.92
CA MET A 2 17.60 -8.32 -40.63
C MET A 2 17.58 -9.83 -40.85
N THR A 3 18.41 -10.56 -40.11
CA THR A 3 18.41 -12.02 -40.07
C THR A 3 17.12 -12.55 -39.44
N SER A 4 16.72 -13.79 -39.74
CA SER A 4 15.53 -14.42 -39.13
C SER A 4 15.56 -14.40 -37.59
N ARG A 5 16.76 -14.49 -37.01
CA ARG A 5 17.00 -14.41 -35.57
C ARG A 5 16.79 -13.00 -35.01
N GLU A 6 17.26 -11.97 -35.70
CA GLU A 6 17.05 -10.57 -35.30
C GLU A 6 15.56 -10.21 -35.31
N THR A 7 14.84 -10.62 -36.36
CA THR A 7 13.39 -10.42 -36.47
C THR A 7 12.62 -11.13 -35.35
N ALA A 8 13.06 -12.33 -34.95
CA ALA A 8 12.45 -13.07 -33.83
C ALA A 8 12.69 -12.37 -32.49
N ILE A 9 13.92 -11.89 -32.23
CA ILE A 9 14.25 -11.14 -31.00
C ILE A 9 13.44 -9.86 -30.90
N GLU A 10 13.29 -9.11 -32.00
CA GLU A 10 12.54 -7.86 -32.01
C GLU A 10 11.04 -8.09 -31.75
N THR A 11 10.50 -9.19 -32.26
CA THR A 11 9.12 -9.62 -31.97
C THR A 11 8.95 -9.96 -30.48
N LEU A 12 9.90 -10.70 -29.88
CA LEU A 12 9.87 -11.01 -28.45
C LEU A 12 9.92 -9.75 -27.58
N LYS A 13 10.78 -8.78 -27.92
CA LYS A 13 10.87 -7.51 -27.19
C LYS A 13 9.55 -6.74 -27.23
N ARG A 14 8.96 -6.59 -28.41
CA ARG A 14 7.68 -5.91 -28.60
C ARG A 14 6.55 -6.60 -27.82
N ASN A 15 6.49 -7.93 -27.86
CA ASN A 15 5.51 -8.69 -27.09
C ASN A 15 5.73 -8.50 -25.58
N ALA A 16 6.96 -8.59 -25.10
CA ALA A 16 7.30 -8.36 -23.69
C ALA A 16 6.89 -6.96 -23.21
N LEU A 17 7.14 -5.92 -24.02
CA LEU A 17 6.72 -4.55 -23.71
C LEU A 17 5.20 -4.40 -23.68
N LYS A 18 4.47 -5.02 -24.63
CA LYS A 18 3.00 -5.02 -24.63
C LYS A 18 2.42 -5.70 -23.39
N ILE A 19 2.99 -6.85 -23.01
CA ILE A 19 2.58 -7.61 -21.82
C ILE A 19 2.86 -6.80 -20.55
N ALA A 20 4.06 -6.23 -20.41
CA ALA A 20 4.42 -5.38 -19.29
C ALA A 20 3.54 -4.12 -19.22
N GLY A 21 3.25 -3.49 -20.36
CA GLY A 21 2.35 -2.34 -20.45
C GLY A 21 0.93 -2.68 -19.98
N SER A 22 0.43 -3.87 -20.32
CA SER A 22 -0.90 -4.35 -19.88
C SER A 22 -0.93 -4.59 -18.37
N ALA A 23 0.13 -5.19 -17.81
CA ALA A 23 0.26 -5.36 -16.36
C ALA A 23 0.27 -4.03 -15.60
N ILE A 24 1.03 -3.04 -16.09
CA ILE A 24 1.09 -1.70 -15.49
C ILE A 24 -0.28 -1.01 -15.59
N SER A 25 -0.90 -1.04 -16.77
CA SER A 25 -2.18 -0.36 -17.03
C SER A 25 -3.30 -0.90 -16.13
N ALA A 26 -3.33 -2.21 -15.89
CA ALA A 26 -4.32 -2.85 -15.03
C ALA A 26 -4.25 -2.42 -13.56
N VAL A 27 -3.10 -1.92 -13.11
CA VAL A 27 -2.89 -1.45 -11.73
C VAL A 27 -2.61 0.05 -11.65
N GLN A 28 -2.84 0.79 -12.74
CA GLN A 28 -2.80 2.25 -12.69
C GLN A 28 -3.91 2.75 -11.75
N PRO A 29 -3.65 3.77 -10.91
CA PRO A 29 -4.58 4.12 -9.83
C PRO A 29 -6.00 4.44 -10.30
N GLU A 30 -6.14 5.20 -11.39
CA GLU A 30 -7.46 5.57 -11.93
C GLU A 30 -8.18 4.34 -12.51
N ALA A 31 -7.49 3.55 -13.33
CA ALA A 31 -8.04 2.32 -13.89
C ALA A 31 -8.41 1.29 -12.80
N ALA A 32 -7.62 1.20 -11.74
CA ALA A 32 -7.88 0.33 -10.59
C ALA A 32 -9.17 0.73 -9.86
N ILE A 33 -9.38 2.02 -9.63
CA ILE A 33 -10.63 2.53 -9.04
C ILE A 33 -11.82 2.24 -9.96
N LEU A 34 -11.74 2.63 -11.23
CA LEU A 34 -12.85 2.51 -12.19
C LEU A 34 -13.21 1.05 -12.54
N SER A 35 -12.28 0.12 -12.36
CA SER A 35 -12.56 -1.32 -12.55
C SER A 35 -13.24 -1.98 -11.35
N HIS A 36 -13.06 -1.43 -10.14
CA HIS A 36 -13.65 -1.99 -8.92
C HIS A 36 -14.86 -1.21 -8.41
N CYS A 37 -15.01 0.05 -8.82
CA CYS A 37 -16.06 0.94 -8.40
C CYS A 37 -16.95 1.28 -9.59
N SER A 38 -18.25 1.02 -9.47
CA SER A 38 -19.24 1.40 -10.48
C SER A 38 -20.42 2.10 -9.81
N LEU A 39 -20.91 3.17 -10.42
CA LEU A 39 -22.08 3.91 -9.95
C LEU A 39 -23.27 3.62 -10.87
N ASN A 40 -24.38 3.14 -10.31
CA ASN A 40 -25.66 2.98 -11.01
C ASN A 40 -26.75 3.77 -10.28
N GLY A 41 -27.13 4.92 -10.82
CA GLY A 41 -27.99 5.87 -10.12
C GLY A 41 -27.31 6.38 -8.84
N GLU A 42 -27.90 6.09 -7.69
CA GLU A 42 -27.36 6.42 -6.35
C GLU A 42 -26.59 5.25 -5.71
N ILE A 43 -26.54 4.09 -6.36
CA ILE A 43 -25.91 2.90 -5.78
C ILE A 43 -24.44 2.84 -6.23
N LEU A 44 -23.52 3.10 -5.30
CA LEU A 44 -22.09 2.85 -5.47
C LEU A 44 -21.80 1.39 -5.14
N ARG A 45 -21.41 0.63 -6.15
CA ARG A 45 -20.94 -0.74 -5.99
C ARG A 45 -19.42 -0.78 -5.96
N VAL A 46 -18.86 -1.41 -4.94
CA VAL A 46 -17.42 -1.68 -4.79
C VAL A 46 -17.20 -3.16 -4.52
N GLY A 47 -16.69 -3.88 -5.52
CA GLY A 47 -16.67 -5.34 -5.49
C GLY A 47 -18.07 -5.90 -5.27
N GLU A 48 -18.24 -6.70 -4.21
CA GLU A 48 -19.53 -7.33 -3.84
C GLU A 48 -20.38 -6.47 -2.88
N ARG A 49 -19.93 -5.26 -2.53
CA ARG A 49 -20.62 -4.37 -1.60
C ARG A 49 -21.31 -3.24 -2.33
N GLU A 50 -22.48 -2.86 -1.85
CA GLU A 50 -23.27 -1.76 -2.38
C GLU A 50 -23.52 -0.72 -1.28
N PHE A 51 -23.39 0.55 -1.66
CA PHE A 51 -23.63 1.71 -0.82
C PHE A 51 -24.67 2.58 -1.50
N ASP A 52 -25.84 2.73 -0.86
CA ASP A 52 -26.86 3.68 -1.33
C ASP A 52 -26.44 5.10 -0.91
N LEU A 53 -25.92 5.87 -1.86
CA LEU A 53 -25.42 7.22 -1.61
C LEU A 53 -26.52 8.19 -1.17
N SER A 54 -27.78 7.92 -1.51
CA SER A 54 -28.92 8.74 -1.09
C SER A 54 -29.26 8.60 0.40
N SER A 55 -28.77 7.54 1.04
CA SER A 55 -28.96 7.29 2.48
C SER A 55 -28.00 8.11 3.35
N TYR A 56 -26.94 8.65 2.76
CA TYR A 56 -25.94 9.49 3.43
C TYR A 56 -26.20 10.97 3.18
N ARG A 57 -25.97 11.77 4.21
CA ARG A 57 -25.94 13.23 4.16
C ARG A 57 -24.62 13.74 3.57
N ARG A 58 -23.49 13.08 3.89
CA ARG A 58 -22.18 13.46 3.37
C ARG A 58 -21.36 12.27 2.92
N VAL A 59 -20.62 12.43 1.83
CA VAL A 59 -19.55 11.52 1.39
C VAL A 59 -18.23 12.26 1.47
N ILE A 60 -17.37 11.84 2.40
CA ILE A 60 -16.07 12.46 2.65
C ILE A 60 -14.95 11.52 2.18
N VAL A 61 -13.99 12.06 1.44
CA VAL A 61 -12.83 11.30 0.96
C VAL A 61 -11.57 11.68 1.73
N VAL A 62 -10.91 10.71 2.36
CA VAL A 62 -9.60 10.91 2.98
C VAL A 62 -8.58 9.95 2.40
N GLY A 63 -7.30 10.27 2.39
CA GLY A 63 -6.31 9.30 1.93
C GLY A 63 -4.87 9.72 2.04
N ALA A 64 -3.98 8.74 1.91
CA ALA A 64 -2.55 8.99 1.80
C ALA A 64 -1.84 7.93 0.97
N GLY A 65 -0.77 8.35 0.32
CA GLY A 65 0.03 7.50 -0.54
C GLY A 65 0.40 8.21 -1.83
N LYS A 66 1.43 7.70 -2.52
CA LYS A 66 1.90 8.25 -3.79
C LYS A 66 0.79 8.32 -4.86
N ALA A 67 -0.15 7.38 -4.83
CA ALA A 67 -1.25 7.29 -5.78
C ALA A 67 -2.57 7.89 -5.26
N SER A 68 -2.61 8.39 -4.02
CA SER A 68 -3.85 8.85 -3.38
C SER A 68 -4.54 9.98 -4.16
N GLY A 69 -3.77 10.90 -4.75
CA GLY A 69 -4.31 11.96 -5.60
C GLY A 69 -5.02 11.42 -6.85
N SER A 70 -4.40 10.51 -7.59
CA SER A 70 -5.00 9.86 -8.77
C SER A 70 -6.21 8.99 -8.39
N MET A 71 -6.16 8.29 -7.25
CA MET A 71 -7.30 7.53 -6.74
C MET A 71 -8.49 8.46 -6.42
N ALA A 72 -8.22 9.56 -5.73
CA ALA A 72 -9.22 10.58 -5.43
C ALA A 72 -9.80 11.22 -6.69
N ARG A 73 -8.97 11.45 -7.72
CA ARG A 73 -9.45 11.98 -9.01
C ARG A 73 -10.44 11.04 -9.68
N ALA A 74 -10.17 9.74 -9.69
CA ALA A 74 -11.11 8.76 -10.23
C ALA A 74 -12.42 8.73 -9.44
N LEU A 75 -12.36 8.90 -8.11
CA LEU A 75 -13.57 9.04 -7.28
C LEU A 75 -14.34 10.33 -7.59
N GLU A 76 -13.68 11.47 -7.79
CA GLU A 76 -14.34 12.71 -8.22
C GLU A 76 -15.04 12.56 -9.56
N GLN A 77 -14.41 11.89 -10.53
CA GLN A 77 -15.02 11.61 -11.83
C GLN A 77 -16.23 10.68 -11.73
N LEU A 78 -16.14 9.65 -10.88
CA LEU A 78 -17.19 8.64 -10.71
C LEU A 78 -18.39 9.18 -9.91
N LEU A 79 -18.14 9.87 -8.79
CA LEU A 79 -19.17 10.29 -7.83
C LEU A 79 -19.64 11.73 -8.07
N GLN A 80 -18.83 12.55 -8.73
CA GLN A 80 -19.15 13.92 -9.16
C GLN A 80 -19.68 14.78 -8.01
N HIS A 81 -20.92 15.28 -8.14
CA HIS A 81 -21.54 16.18 -7.17
C HIS A 81 -21.76 15.52 -5.79
N ARG A 82 -21.70 14.18 -5.68
CA ARG A 82 -21.97 13.43 -4.44
C ARG A 82 -20.85 13.43 -3.41
N ILE A 83 -19.64 13.87 -3.77
CA ILE A 83 -18.55 14.07 -2.78
C ILE A 83 -18.71 15.45 -2.14
N ASP A 84 -18.76 15.52 -0.82
CA ASP A 84 -18.92 16.78 -0.07
C ASP A 84 -17.58 17.45 0.25
N GLY A 85 -16.49 16.69 0.16
CA GLY A 85 -15.14 17.21 0.34
C GLY A 85 -14.18 16.14 0.81
N GLY A 86 -12.96 16.56 1.16
CA GLY A 86 -11.96 15.61 1.60
C GLY A 86 -10.55 16.16 1.68
N THR A 87 -9.62 15.29 2.09
CA THR A 87 -8.18 15.58 2.05
C THR A 87 -7.37 14.35 1.71
N VAL A 88 -6.43 14.48 0.78
CA VAL A 88 -5.46 13.43 0.44
C VAL A 88 -4.03 13.92 0.56
N ALA A 89 -3.13 13.05 1.04
CA ALA A 89 -1.72 13.35 1.21
C ALA A 89 -0.85 12.60 0.18
N THR A 90 -0.08 13.34 -0.62
CA THR A 90 0.87 12.78 -1.60
C THR A 90 2.22 13.49 -1.50
N LYS A 91 3.21 13.03 -2.26
CA LYS A 91 4.55 13.67 -2.32
C LYS A 91 4.68 14.55 -3.57
N ALA A 92 5.68 15.43 -3.55
CA ALA A 92 6.00 16.25 -4.72
C ALA A 92 6.23 15.42 -5.99
N GLY A 93 5.70 15.93 -7.12
CA GLY A 93 5.70 15.29 -8.44
C GLY A 93 4.62 14.22 -8.64
N TYR A 94 3.70 14.07 -7.68
CA TYR A 94 2.56 13.16 -7.72
C TYR A 94 1.25 13.91 -7.44
N GLU A 95 1.26 15.24 -7.59
CA GLU A 95 0.07 16.07 -7.48
C GLU A 95 -0.90 15.73 -8.60
N CYS A 96 -2.18 15.67 -8.23
CA CYS A 96 -3.27 15.63 -9.19
C CYS A 96 -4.13 16.88 -8.91
N PRO A 97 -4.55 17.65 -9.93
CA PRO A 97 -5.57 18.65 -9.68
C PRO A 97 -6.81 17.91 -9.14
N LEU A 98 -7.55 18.50 -8.22
CA LEU A 98 -8.81 17.96 -7.68
C LEU A 98 -9.75 19.16 -7.44
N GLU A 99 -11.05 18.94 -7.54
CA GLU A 99 -12.04 20.03 -7.44
C GLU A 99 -12.60 20.19 -6.02
N LYS A 100 -12.85 19.06 -5.35
CA LYS A 100 -13.55 18.99 -4.06
C LYS A 100 -12.64 18.50 -2.94
N ILE A 101 -11.65 17.67 -3.29
CA ILE A 101 -10.74 17.06 -2.34
C ILE A 101 -9.45 17.88 -2.30
N ARG A 102 -9.04 18.28 -1.11
CA ARG A 102 -7.78 19.03 -0.93
C ARG A 102 -6.58 18.09 -1.04
N VAL A 103 -5.59 18.47 -1.85
CA VAL A 103 -4.29 17.77 -1.89
C VAL A 103 -3.32 18.44 -0.93
N VAL A 104 -2.73 17.67 -0.03
CA VAL A 104 -1.65 18.09 0.86
C VAL A 104 -0.35 17.43 0.40
N LEU A 105 0.68 18.24 0.21
CA LEU A 105 2.02 17.77 -0.11
C LEU A 105 2.80 17.47 1.16
N SER A 106 3.28 16.24 1.29
CA SER A 106 4.02 15.76 2.45
C SER A 106 5.29 15.01 2.04
N SER A 107 6.19 14.79 3.00
CA SER A 107 7.49 14.15 2.72
C SER A 107 7.45 12.61 2.78
N HIS A 108 8.18 12.01 1.84
CA HIS A 108 8.42 10.57 1.75
C HIS A 108 9.83 10.35 1.16
N PRO A 109 10.66 9.44 1.72
CA PRO A 109 10.30 8.38 2.67
C PRO A 109 10.33 8.78 4.15
N VAL A 110 10.90 9.93 4.50
CA VAL A 110 10.96 10.42 5.88
C VAL A 110 9.82 11.43 6.09
N PRO A 111 8.99 11.27 7.14
CA PRO A 111 7.89 12.20 7.41
C PRO A 111 8.38 13.56 7.90
N ASP A 112 7.57 14.60 7.71
CA ASP A 112 7.81 15.96 8.16
C ASP A 112 6.56 16.58 8.84
N GLU A 113 6.60 17.87 9.12
CA GLU A 113 5.48 18.61 9.70
C GLU A 113 4.24 18.57 8.79
N GLN A 114 4.42 18.59 7.46
CA GLN A 114 3.33 18.45 6.51
C GLN A 114 2.68 17.07 6.60
N SER A 115 3.46 16.01 6.83
CA SER A 115 2.91 14.67 7.10
C SER A 115 2.06 14.61 8.37
N THR A 116 2.41 15.43 9.38
CA THR A 116 1.62 15.55 10.62
C THR A 116 0.34 16.32 10.35
N TYR A 117 0.44 17.48 9.70
CA TYR A 117 -0.70 18.31 9.31
C TYR A 117 -1.72 17.57 8.44
N ALA A 118 -1.25 16.81 7.46
CA ALA A 118 -2.12 16.03 6.57
C ALA A 118 -2.89 14.94 7.32
N ALA A 119 -2.23 14.25 8.25
CA ALA A 119 -2.84 13.23 9.08
C ALA A 119 -3.82 13.80 10.11
N GLU A 120 -3.48 14.95 10.71
CA GLU A 120 -4.36 15.67 11.63
C GLU A 120 -5.61 16.19 10.92
N SER A 121 -5.47 16.74 9.71
CA SER A 121 -6.60 17.18 8.89
C SER A 121 -7.56 16.04 8.59
N ALA A 122 -7.03 14.85 8.22
CA ALA A 122 -7.84 13.66 7.99
C ALA A 122 -8.53 13.17 9.27
N LEU A 123 -7.82 13.16 10.41
CA LEU A 123 -8.38 12.76 11.70
C LEU A 123 -9.52 13.69 12.15
N ASN A 124 -9.35 15.00 12.00
CA ASN A 124 -10.39 15.99 12.34
C ASN A 124 -11.65 15.82 11.49
N LEU A 125 -11.50 15.50 10.20
CA LEU A 125 -12.65 15.15 9.35
C LEU A 125 -13.35 13.91 9.86
N CYS A 126 -12.62 12.85 10.22
CA CYS A 126 -13.19 11.61 10.76
C CYS A 126 -14.00 11.86 12.04
N HIS A 127 -13.47 12.65 12.97
CA HIS A 127 -14.18 13.02 14.20
C HIS A 127 -15.47 13.82 13.97
N SER A 128 -15.63 14.45 12.81
CA SER A 128 -16.83 15.21 12.48
C SER A 128 -17.96 14.36 11.91
N LEU A 129 -17.74 13.06 11.67
CA LEU A 129 -18.69 12.17 11.00
C LEU A 129 -19.68 11.54 11.96
N ASP A 130 -20.88 11.23 11.45
CA ASP A 130 -21.93 10.52 12.16
C ASP A 130 -22.54 9.37 11.33
N ARG A 131 -23.58 8.71 11.87
CA ARG A 131 -24.26 7.55 11.24
C ARG A 131 -24.88 7.83 9.87
N LYS A 132 -24.98 9.10 9.47
CA LYS A 132 -25.49 9.53 8.17
C LYS A 132 -24.36 9.94 7.23
N ASP A 133 -23.11 9.66 7.54
CA ASP A 133 -21.98 9.98 6.68
C ASP A 133 -21.27 8.71 6.19
N LEU A 134 -20.67 8.80 5.00
CA LEU A 134 -19.80 7.79 4.42
C LEU A 134 -18.38 8.35 4.31
N LEU A 135 -17.42 7.65 4.91
CA LEU A 135 -15.99 7.90 4.74
C LEU A 135 -15.43 6.97 3.67
N ILE A 136 -14.86 7.53 2.60
CA ILE A 136 -14.07 6.78 1.62
C ILE A 136 -12.58 7.04 1.90
N CYS A 137 -11.86 6.04 2.37
CA CYS A 137 -10.43 6.10 2.64
C CYS A 137 -9.61 5.52 1.47
N VAL A 138 -8.78 6.31 0.80
CA VAL A 138 -7.88 5.82 -0.27
C VAL A 138 -6.44 5.68 0.24
N ILE A 139 -5.87 4.48 0.14
CA ILE A 139 -4.54 4.18 0.67
C ILE A 139 -3.66 3.57 -0.43
N SER A 140 -2.44 4.06 -0.56
CA SER A 140 -1.43 3.44 -1.42
C SER A 140 -0.05 3.42 -0.77
N GLY A 141 0.92 2.86 -1.49
CA GLY A 141 2.34 2.87 -1.09
C GLY A 141 2.84 4.24 -0.63
N GLY A 142 3.58 4.26 0.48
CA GLY A 142 4.12 5.47 1.11
C GLY A 142 3.22 6.14 2.15
N ALA A 143 1.99 5.67 2.34
CA ALA A 143 1.04 6.25 3.32
C ALA A 143 1.60 6.38 4.74
N SER A 144 2.43 5.43 5.20
CA SER A 144 2.99 5.45 6.55
C SER A 144 3.78 6.72 6.89
N SER A 145 4.49 7.30 5.91
CA SER A 145 5.26 8.54 6.07
C SER A 145 4.46 9.78 5.66
N LEU A 146 3.57 9.68 4.67
CA LEU A 146 2.73 10.81 4.25
C LEU A 146 1.66 11.16 5.29
N TRP A 147 1.26 10.18 6.10
CA TRP A 147 0.36 10.36 7.22
C TRP A 147 1.08 9.99 8.52
N ALA A 148 1.69 10.97 9.18
CA ALA A 148 2.56 10.71 10.33
C ALA A 148 2.13 11.48 11.58
N LEU A 149 0.93 11.19 12.11
CA LEU A 149 0.47 11.81 13.35
C LEU A 149 0.96 11.04 14.60
N PRO A 150 1.86 11.63 15.42
CA PRO A 150 2.29 11.03 16.68
C PRO A 150 1.14 10.94 17.68
N ALA A 151 1.25 9.95 18.56
CA ALA A 151 0.42 9.84 19.75
C ALA A 151 0.52 11.06 20.67
N GLU A 152 -0.49 11.25 21.53
CA GLU A 152 -0.40 12.25 22.60
C GLU A 152 0.82 11.99 23.50
N GLY A 153 1.53 13.07 23.86
CA GLY A 153 2.76 13.02 24.65
C GLY A 153 4.01 12.62 23.86
N VAL A 154 3.91 12.28 22.57
CA VAL A 154 5.04 11.89 21.72
C VAL A 154 5.24 12.94 20.61
N SER A 155 6.47 13.44 20.46
CA SER A 155 6.79 14.37 19.36
C SER A 155 7.01 13.63 18.03
N LEU A 156 6.90 14.33 16.90
CA LEU A 156 7.24 13.76 15.59
C LEU A 156 8.71 13.30 15.56
N THR A 157 9.61 14.13 16.10
CA THR A 157 11.03 13.83 16.23
C THR A 157 11.29 12.55 17.03
N ASP A 158 10.61 12.37 18.16
CA ASP A 158 10.76 11.17 18.97
C ASP A 158 10.25 9.92 18.26
N LYS A 159 9.10 10.04 17.57
CA LYS A 159 8.56 8.96 16.74
C LYS A 159 9.52 8.56 15.62
N MET A 160 10.15 9.54 14.97
CA MET A 160 11.17 9.29 13.94
C MET A 160 12.40 8.58 14.52
N ARG A 161 12.90 9.02 15.68
CA ARG A 161 14.04 8.39 16.37
C ARG A 161 13.77 6.93 16.76
N VAL A 162 12.57 6.62 17.24
CA VAL A 162 12.18 5.22 17.53
C VAL A 162 12.23 4.38 16.25
N PHE A 163 11.66 4.90 15.17
CA PHE A 163 11.61 4.19 13.90
C PHE A 163 12.99 3.98 13.29
N GLU A 164 13.86 4.99 13.35
CA GLU A 164 15.25 4.91 12.93
C GLU A 164 16.03 3.87 13.76
N SER A 165 15.82 3.83 15.07
CA SER A 165 16.46 2.86 15.96
C SER A 165 16.06 1.41 15.63
N LEU A 166 14.78 1.18 15.34
CA LEU A 166 14.26 -0.13 14.92
C LEU A 166 14.80 -0.55 13.54
N LEU A 167 14.90 0.39 12.60
CA LEU A 167 15.46 0.12 11.28
C LEU A 167 16.94 -0.29 11.40
N HIS A 168 17.73 0.44 12.19
CA HIS A 168 19.14 0.12 12.41
C HIS A 168 19.38 -1.16 13.20
N SER A 169 18.41 -1.61 14.02
CA SER A 169 18.51 -2.88 14.74
C SER A 169 18.17 -4.11 13.89
N GLY A 170 17.72 -3.92 12.65
CA GLY A 170 17.27 -5.01 11.79
C GLY A 170 15.94 -5.61 12.23
N ALA A 171 15.07 -4.82 12.88
CA ALA A 171 13.70 -5.24 13.17
C ALA A 171 12.94 -5.50 11.85
N ASP A 172 12.11 -6.53 11.84
CA ASP A 172 11.31 -6.81 10.65
C ASP A 172 10.13 -5.83 10.51
N ILE A 173 9.49 -5.81 9.35
CA ILE A 173 8.41 -4.86 9.07
C ILE A 173 7.18 -5.05 9.97
N HIS A 174 6.91 -6.27 10.44
CA HIS A 174 5.79 -6.55 11.33
C HIS A 174 6.06 -5.99 12.73
N GLU A 175 7.28 -6.21 13.24
CA GLU A 175 7.74 -5.67 14.53
C GLU A 175 7.79 -4.14 14.51
N MET A 176 8.33 -3.56 13.45
CA MET A 176 8.35 -2.11 13.26
C MET A 176 6.94 -1.53 13.21
N ASN A 177 6.02 -2.19 12.50
CA ASN A 177 4.62 -1.75 12.43
C ASN A 177 3.91 -1.90 13.77
N CYS A 178 4.17 -2.96 14.53
CA CYS A 178 3.66 -3.13 15.89
C CYS A 178 3.98 -1.88 16.73
N VAL A 179 5.26 -1.51 16.87
CA VAL A 179 5.64 -0.31 17.63
C VAL A 179 5.06 0.96 17.01
N ARG A 180 5.08 1.10 15.68
CA ARG A 180 4.61 2.31 14.98
C ARG A 180 3.13 2.58 15.22
N LYS A 181 2.28 1.54 15.27
CA LYS A 181 0.84 1.68 15.54
C LYS A 181 0.58 2.19 16.95
N HIS A 182 1.26 1.65 17.95
CA HIS A 182 1.13 2.04 19.36
C HIS A 182 1.62 3.48 19.64
N LEU A 183 2.47 4.04 18.79
CA LEU A 183 2.95 5.44 18.85
C LEU A 183 2.22 6.41 17.89
N SER A 184 1.02 6.05 17.39
CA SER A 184 0.29 6.87 16.42
C SER A 184 -1.16 7.11 16.83
N LYS A 185 -1.71 8.30 16.50
CA LYS A 185 -3.15 8.59 16.66
C LYS A 185 -4.05 8.00 15.56
N ILE A 186 -3.50 7.62 14.40
CA ILE A 186 -4.33 7.22 13.24
C ILE A 186 -4.06 5.79 12.75
N LYS A 187 -2.93 5.17 13.12
CA LYS A 187 -2.54 3.83 12.65
C LYS A 187 -3.16 2.74 13.53
N GLY A 188 -3.20 1.50 13.03
CA GLY A 188 -3.73 0.36 13.76
C GLY A 188 -5.21 0.51 14.08
N GLY A 189 -6.01 0.87 13.07
CA GLY A 189 -7.46 0.98 13.18
C GLY A 189 -7.99 2.27 13.79
N ARG A 190 -7.12 3.13 14.35
CA ARG A 190 -7.57 4.35 15.04
C ARG A 190 -8.24 5.39 14.14
N LEU A 191 -7.93 5.43 12.84
CA LEU A 191 -8.65 6.32 11.91
C LEU A 191 -10.10 5.85 11.69
N ALA A 192 -10.31 4.54 11.55
CA ALA A 192 -11.66 3.96 11.50
C ALA A 192 -12.42 4.16 12.82
N GLN A 193 -11.74 3.97 13.96
CA GLN A 193 -12.32 4.24 15.28
C GLN A 193 -12.76 5.71 15.42
N ALA A 194 -11.96 6.65 14.93
CA ALA A 194 -12.30 8.08 14.95
C ALA A 194 -13.49 8.44 14.04
N ALA A 195 -13.74 7.66 12.99
CA ALA A 195 -14.87 7.85 12.08
C ALA A 195 -16.17 7.21 12.60
N PHE A 196 -16.10 6.30 13.57
CA PHE A 196 -17.29 5.70 14.15
C PHE A 196 -18.19 6.78 14.78
N PRO A 197 -19.51 6.81 14.47
CA PRO A 197 -20.31 5.70 13.94
C PRO A 197 -20.64 5.74 12.43
N ALA A 198 -19.88 6.48 11.63
CA ALA A 198 -20.04 6.52 10.16
C ALA A 198 -19.67 5.19 9.48
N ASP A 199 -20.16 5.00 8.26
CA ASP A 199 -19.69 3.90 7.41
C ASP A 199 -18.33 4.24 6.80
N VAL A 200 -17.45 3.24 6.73
CA VAL A 200 -16.06 3.40 6.27
C VAL A 200 -15.78 2.42 5.14
N LEU A 201 -15.55 2.95 3.95
CA LEU A 201 -15.07 2.23 2.79
C LEU A 201 -13.60 2.56 2.54
N THR A 202 -12.71 1.57 2.64
CA THR A 202 -11.28 1.74 2.33
C THR A 202 -10.94 1.10 0.98
N LEU A 203 -10.33 1.86 0.08
CA LEU A 203 -9.81 1.41 -1.20
C LEU A 203 -8.28 1.41 -1.16
N VAL A 204 -7.67 0.26 -1.45
CA VAL A 204 -6.22 0.04 -1.23
C VAL A 204 -5.51 -0.35 -2.52
N ILE A 205 -4.42 0.35 -2.84
CA ILE A 205 -3.40 -0.13 -3.77
C ILE A 205 -2.26 -0.73 -2.96
N SER A 206 -2.10 -2.05 -3.06
CA SER A 206 -1.11 -2.80 -2.29
C SER A 206 0.23 -2.87 -3.01
N ASP A 207 1.27 -2.29 -2.38
CA ASP A 207 2.68 -2.50 -2.71
C ASP A 207 3.38 -3.49 -1.75
N VAL A 208 2.60 -4.16 -0.89
CA VAL A 208 3.10 -5.11 0.11
C VAL A 208 2.94 -6.54 -0.41
N VAL A 209 4.03 -7.29 -0.42
CA VAL A 209 4.01 -8.72 -0.77
C VAL A 209 3.05 -9.47 0.17
N GLY A 210 2.13 -10.25 -0.41
CA GLY A 210 1.11 -10.98 0.34
C GLY A 210 -0.09 -10.15 0.78
N ASN A 211 -0.19 -8.86 0.39
CA ASN A 211 -1.38 -8.02 0.59
C ASN A 211 -1.84 -7.89 2.06
N ASN A 212 -0.91 -7.93 3.02
CA ASN A 212 -1.26 -7.76 4.42
C ASN A 212 -1.74 -6.32 4.68
N LEU A 213 -3.06 -6.14 4.79
CA LEU A 213 -3.74 -4.87 5.00
C LEU A 213 -3.26 -4.12 6.25
N SER A 214 -2.89 -4.84 7.31
CA SER A 214 -2.40 -4.26 8.56
C SER A 214 -1.00 -3.62 8.40
N SER A 215 -0.25 -4.03 7.37
CA SER A 215 1.05 -3.47 7.02
C SER A 215 0.93 -2.26 6.07
N ILE A 216 -0.06 -2.25 5.17
CA ILE A 216 -0.26 -1.17 4.19
C ILE A 216 -0.68 0.11 4.90
N GLY A 217 0.15 1.16 4.82
CA GLY A 217 -0.07 2.40 5.58
C GLY A 217 -0.08 2.22 7.11
N SER A 218 0.37 1.07 7.61
CA SER A 218 0.17 0.62 8.99
C SER A 218 -1.31 0.52 9.42
N GLY A 219 -2.18 0.15 8.47
CA GLY A 219 -3.57 -0.23 8.71
C GLY A 219 -4.38 0.80 9.47
N PRO A 220 -4.55 2.05 9.00
CA PRO A 220 -5.29 3.07 9.73
C PRO A 220 -6.79 2.74 9.89
N THR A 221 -7.35 1.94 8.99
CA THR A 221 -8.76 1.53 8.96
C THR A 221 -8.93 0.00 9.07
N VAL A 222 -7.92 -0.68 9.62
CA VAL A 222 -7.87 -2.15 9.72
C VAL A 222 -7.57 -2.51 11.17
N PRO A 223 -8.18 -3.57 11.73
CA PRO A 223 -7.91 -3.98 13.10
C PRO A 223 -6.44 -4.34 13.31
N ASP A 224 -5.98 -4.10 14.54
CA ASP A 224 -4.64 -4.40 14.98
C ASP A 224 -4.66 -5.48 16.06
N PRO A 225 -4.21 -6.71 15.77
CA PRO A 225 -4.17 -7.78 16.76
C PRO A 225 -3.03 -7.61 17.78
N THR A 226 -2.05 -6.74 17.49
CA THR A 226 -0.90 -6.51 18.38
C THR A 226 -1.26 -5.62 19.56
N THR A 227 -0.46 -5.68 20.63
CA THR A 227 -0.67 -4.97 21.89
C THR A 227 0.52 -4.11 22.29
N PHE A 228 0.33 -3.23 23.27
CA PHE A 228 1.41 -2.49 23.91
C PHE A 228 2.48 -3.43 24.50
N ALA A 229 2.07 -4.59 25.02
CA ALA A 229 2.99 -5.61 25.50
C ALA A 229 3.87 -6.18 24.37
N ASP A 230 3.29 -6.44 23.20
CA ASP A 230 4.05 -6.87 22.01
C ASP A 230 5.01 -5.77 21.55
N ALA A 231 4.58 -4.52 21.56
CA ALA A 231 5.43 -3.39 21.19
C ALA A 231 6.63 -3.27 22.14
N LEU A 232 6.43 -3.40 23.45
CA LEU A 232 7.53 -3.43 24.42
C LEU A 232 8.41 -4.67 24.27
N ALA A 233 7.84 -5.83 23.96
CA ALA A 233 8.61 -7.04 23.69
C ALA A 233 9.57 -6.86 22.51
N VAL A 234 9.14 -6.17 21.45
CA VAL A 234 10.02 -5.77 20.32
C VAL A 234 11.14 -4.86 20.82
N ILE A 235 10.84 -3.83 21.61
CA ILE A 235 11.87 -2.91 22.14
C ILE A 235 12.91 -3.67 22.98
N ARG A 236 12.47 -4.61 23.83
CA ARG A 236 13.36 -5.45 24.66
C ARG A 236 14.17 -6.43 23.81
N LYS A 237 13.57 -7.08 22.81
CA LYS A 237 14.23 -8.02 21.90
C LYS A 237 15.49 -7.41 21.26
N TYR A 238 15.42 -6.14 20.89
CA TYR A 238 16.52 -5.41 20.26
C TYR A 238 17.38 -4.58 21.24
N GLY A 239 17.10 -4.65 22.55
CA GLY A 239 17.84 -3.90 23.57
C GLY A 239 17.78 -2.38 23.39
N LEU A 240 16.65 -1.87 22.88
CA LEU A 240 16.54 -0.46 22.45
C LEU A 240 16.13 0.49 23.57
N GLU A 241 15.62 0.00 24.70
CA GLU A 241 15.09 0.85 25.79
C GLU A 241 16.03 2.01 26.19
N PRO A 242 17.36 1.83 26.38
CA PRO A 242 18.23 2.93 26.79
C PRO A 242 18.41 4.03 25.73
N ARG A 243 18.10 3.73 24.47
CA ARG A 243 18.30 4.61 23.31
C ARG A 243 17.03 5.34 22.89
N LEU A 244 15.87 4.87 23.34
CA LEU A 244 14.59 5.44 22.92
C LEU A 244 14.24 6.71 23.71
N PRO A 245 13.53 7.67 23.07
CA PRO A 245 12.99 8.83 23.76
C PRO A 245 12.07 8.44 24.93
N GLN A 246 12.19 9.17 26.04
CA GLN A 246 11.41 8.94 27.25
C GLN A 246 9.89 9.11 27.04
N SER A 247 9.49 10.02 26.14
CA SER A 247 8.10 10.22 25.72
C SER A 247 7.49 8.94 25.13
N SER A 248 8.19 8.31 24.20
CA SER A 248 7.78 7.06 23.55
C SER A 248 7.73 5.89 24.53
N LEU A 249 8.76 5.72 25.37
CA LEU A 249 8.79 4.66 26.39
C LEU A 249 7.68 4.82 27.42
N ARG A 250 7.48 6.04 27.93
CA ARG A 250 6.41 6.34 28.88
C ARG A 250 5.07 5.93 28.31
N ARG A 251 4.77 6.33 27.07
CA ARG A 251 3.52 5.94 26.40
C ARG A 251 3.36 4.42 26.33
N LEU A 252 4.39 3.69 25.90
CA LEU A 252 4.31 2.23 25.77
C LEU A 252 4.05 1.56 27.13
N HIS A 253 4.75 1.99 28.19
CA HIS A 253 4.53 1.48 29.54
C HIS A 253 3.18 1.88 30.13
N ASP A 254 2.69 3.09 29.86
CA ASP A 254 1.36 3.53 30.31
C ASP A 254 0.27 2.72 29.60
N GLY A 255 0.45 2.38 28.32
CA GLY A 255 -0.40 1.45 27.58
C GLY A 255 -0.38 0.03 28.15
N GLU A 256 0.81 -0.54 28.41
CA GLU A 256 0.96 -1.88 29.04
C GLU A 256 0.27 -1.95 30.42
N ARG A 257 0.25 -0.83 31.16
CA ARG A 257 -0.42 -0.71 32.46
C ARG A 257 -1.93 -0.40 32.36
N GLY A 258 -2.48 -0.33 31.15
CA GLY A 258 -3.91 -0.05 30.92
C GLY A 258 -4.33 1.40 31.20
N ARG A 259 -3.39 2.36 31.25
CA ARG A 259 -3.70 3.79 31.42
C ARG A 259 -4.06 4.48 30.10
N ILE A 260 -3.68 3.86 28.99
CA ILE A 260 -3.98 4.31 27.63
C ILE A 260 -4.68 3.15 26.94
N GLU A 261 -5.78 3.46 26.25
CA GLU A 261 -6.51 2.47 25.47
C GLU A 261 -5.66 1.86 24.36
N GLU A 262 -5.90 0.57 24.13
CA GLU A 262 -5.22 -0.21 23.12
C GLU A 262 -5.61 0.23 21.70
N THR A 263 -4.84 -0.17 20.68
CA THR A 263 -5.31 -0.11 19.30
C THR A 263 -6.58 -0.96 19.12
N PRO A 264 -7.55 -0.51 18.30
CA PRO A 264 -8.74 -1.28 17.98
C PRO A 264 -8.48 -2.75 17.62
N LYS A 265 -9.07 -3.64 18.41
CA LYS A 265 -8.91 -5.09 18.31
C LYS A 265 -9.92 -5.70 17.33
N PRO A 266 -9.59 -6.84 16.70
CA PRO A 266 -10.48 -7.49 15.73
C PRO A 266 -11.87 -7.88 16.26
N THR A 267 -12.02 -8.03 17.57
CA THR A 267 -13.25 -8.49 18.22
C THR A 267 -14.25 -7.38 18.52
N GLU A 268 -13.91 -6.12 18.25
CA GLU A 268 -14.78 -4.99 18.57
C GLU A 268 -15.95 -4.88 17.58
N GLU A 269 -17.15 -4.58 18.08
CA GLU A 269 -18.38 -4.57 17.27
C GLU A 269 -18.40 -3.42 16.24
N PHE A 270 -17.66 -2.34 16.45
CA PHE A 270 -17.70 -1.17 15.57
C PHE A 270 -17.17 -1.45 14.15
N TRP A 271 -16.47 -2.58 13.95
CA TRP A 271 -16.00 -3.01 12.63
C TRP A 271 -17.11 -3.38 11.65
N THR A 272 -18.36 -3.54 12.10
CA THR A 272 -19.51 -3.85 11.21
C THR A 272 -19.68 -2.82 10.09
N ASN A 273 -19.33 -1.57 10.38
CA ASN A 273 -19.46 -0.43 9.46
C ASN A 273 -18.23 -0.25 8.56
N ASN A 274 -17.26 -1.15 8.62
CA ASN A 274 -16.00 -1.05 7.90
C ASN A 274 -15.94 -2.06 6.75
N CYS A 275 -15.55 -1.57 5.58
CA CYS A 275 -15.33 -2.35 4.39
C CYS A 275 -13.95 -1.99 3.81
N VAL A 276 -13.12 -2.97 3.50
CA VAL A 276 -11.79 -2.75 2.90
C VAL A 276 -11.68 -3.55 1.62
N GLN A 277 -11.38 -2.86 0.52
CA GLN A 277 -11.22 -3.44 -0.81
C GLN A 277 -9.82 -3.15 -1.35
N ILE A 278 -9.10 -4.19 -1.75
CA ILE A 278 -7.89 -4.03 -2.56
C ILE A 278 -8.32 -3.83 -4.01
N VAL A 279 -7.96 -2.68 -4.58
CA VAL A 279 -8.31 -2.31 -5.96
C VAL A 279 -7.16 -2.52 -6.94
N ALA A 280 -5.92 -2.58 -6.44
CA ALA A 280 -4.76 -2.96 -7.22
C ALA A 280 -3.72 -3.68 -6.36
N SER A 281 -3.05 -4.68 -6.96
CA SER A 281 -2.03 -5.50 -6.31
C SER A 281 -1.09 -6.12 -7.34
N ASN A 282 0.07 -6.60 -6.88
CA ASN A 282 1.02 -7.34 -7.72
C ASN A 282 0.38 -8.59 -8.38
N GLN A 283 -0.55 -9.25 -7.69
CA GLN A 283 -1.25 -10.41 -8.24
C GLN A 283 -2.15 -10.02 -9.43
N GLN A 284 -2.87 -8.90 -9.33
CA GLN A 284 -3.68 -8.39 -10.43
C GLN A 284 -2.81 -7.97 -11.64
N ALA A 285 -1.64 -7.39 -11.39
CA ALA A 285 -0.68 -7.09 -12.46
C ALA A 285 -0.19 -8.37 -13.18
N LEU A 286 0.12 -9.43 -12.43
CA LEU A 286 0.53 -10.73 -12.99
C LEU A 286 -0.59 -11.39 -13.80
N GLN A 287 -1.83 -11.32 -13.31
CA GLN A 287 -3.00 -11.84 -14.04
C GLN A 287 -3.22 -11.07 -15.34
N ALA A 288 -3.13 -9.74 -15.32
CA ALA A 288 -3.25 -8.92 -16.53
C ALA A 288 -2.13 -9.23 -17.55
N ALA A 289 -0.89 -9.40 -17.10
CA ALA A 289 0.20 -9.88 -17.96
C ALA A 289 -0.09 -11.27 -18.55
N GLN A 290 -0.62 -12.19 -17.74
CA GLN A 290 -0.97 -13.53 -18.18
C GLN A 290 -2.02 -13.50 -19.30
N PHE A 291 -3.12 -12.77 -19.11
CA PHE A 291 -4.16 -12.62 -20.13
C PHE A 291 -3.59 -12.02 -21.42
N ALA A 292 -2.85 -10.91 -21.33
CA ALA A 292 -2.25 -10.27 -22.50
C ALA A 292 -1.26 -11.19 -23.24
N ALA A 293 -0.52 -12.04 -22.52
CA ALA A 293 0.38 -13.01 -23.11
C ALA A 293 -0.35 -14.17 -23.79
N GLN A 294 -1.44 -14.66 -23.20
CA GLN A 294 -2.28 -15.71 -23.78
C GLN A 294 -2.92 -15.26 -25.10
N GLU A 295 -3.39 -14.00 -25.18
CA GLU A 295 -3.88 -13.41 -26.43
C GLU A 295 -2.82 -13.33 -27.53
N LEU A 296 -1.55 -13.20 -27.15
CA LEU A 296 -0.41 -13.23 -28.07
C LEU A 296 0.06 -14.65 -28.41
N GLY A 297 -0.61 -15.69 -27.92
CA GLY A 297 -0.34 -17.09 -28.22
C GLY A 297 0.73 -17.75 -27.35
N TYR A 298 1.07 -17.16 -26.19
CA TYR A 298 2.01 -17.77 -25.25
C TYR A 298 1.30 -18.75 -24.30
N ASP A 299 1.99 -19.84 -23.98
CA ASP A 299 1.71 -20.57 -22.74
C ASP A 299 2.34 -19.76 -21.59
N VAL A 300 1.62 -19.61 -20.47
CA VAL A 300 2.07 -18.75 -19.38
C VAL A 300 2.15 -19.54 -18.09
N GLN A 301 3.28 -19.40 -17.39
CA GLN A 301 3.47 -19.94 -16.05
C GLN A 301 3.83 -18.81 -15.08
N ILE A 302 2.98 -18.55 -14.10
CA ILE A 302 3.28 -17.66 -12.98
C ILE A 302 4.10 -18.47 -11.97
N LEU A 303 5.39 -18.13 -11.81
CA LEU A 303 6.31 -18.79 -10.90
C LEU A 303 6.00 -18.43 -9.44
N THR A 304 5.78 -17.15 -9.17
CA THR A 304 5.43 -16.63 -7.83
C THR A 304 4.94 -15.19 -7.91
N GLY A 305 4.03 -14.81 -7.00
CA GLY A 305 3.63 -13.42 -6.74
C GLY A 305 4.30 -12.82 -5.50
N ALA A 306 5.23 -13.56 -4.88
CA ALA A 306 5.91 -13.21 -3.63
C ALA A 306 7.43 -13.36 -3.75
N LEU A 307 7.99 -12.96 -4.89
CA LEU A 307 9.44 -12.98 -5.11
C LEU A 307 10.14 -12.01 -4.16
N VAL A 308 11.06 -12.51 -3.34
CA VAL A 308 11.86 -11.72 -2.40
C VAL A 308 13.32 -12.18 -2.44
N GLY A 309 14.24 -11.35 -1.95
CA GLY A 309 15.66 -11.65 -1.86
C GLY A 309 16.54 -10.66 -2.60
N GLU A 310 17.85 -10.91 -2.57
CA GLU A 310 18.85 -10.06 -3.21
C GLU A 310 18.72 -10.13 -4.74
N ALA A 311 18.56 -8.97 -5.38
CA ALA A 311 18.20 -8.84 -6.80
C ALA A 311 19.11 -9.64 -7.74
N ARG A 312 20.44 -9.64 -7.49
CA ARG A 312 21.41 -10.36 -8.31
C ARG A 312 21.25 -11.88 -8.25
N GLU A 313 20.93 -12.43 -7.08
CA GLU A 313 20.77 -13.88 -6.89
C GLU A 313 19.43 -14.34 -7.48
N VAL A 314 18.39 -13.53 -7.31
CA VAL A 314 17.10 -13.74 -7.96
C VAL A 314 17.22 -13.71 -9.48
N GLY A 315 17.96 -12.76 -10.05
CA GLY A 315 18.21 -12.67 -11.51
C GLY A 315 18.84 -13.95 -12.07
N ARG A 316 19.90 -14.45 -11.43
CA ARG A 316 20.54 -15.73 -11.80
C ARG A 316 19.57 -16.91 -11.70
N THR A 317 18.77 -16.95 -10.64
CA THR A 317 17.78 -18.02 -10.42
C THR A 317 16.74 -18.04 -11.55
N LEU A 318 16.20 -16.88 -11.92
CA LEU A 318 15.24 -16.76 -13.02
C LEU A 318 15.85 -17.14 -14.37
N ALA A 319 17.09 -16.72 -14.63
CA ALA A 319 17.81 -17.07 -15.86
C ALA A 319 18.08 -18.58 -15.97
N ASN A 320 18.49 -19.22 -14.87
CA ASN A 320 18.68 -20.67 -14.81
C ASN A 320 17.36 -21.41 -15.05
N ARG A 321 16.27 -20.96 -14.42
CA ARG A 321 14.94 -21.53 -14.65
C ARG A 321 14.51 -21.44 -16.12
N ALA A 322 14.74 -20.30 -16.78
CA ALA A 322 14.43 -20.16 -18.20
C ALA A 322 15.27 -21.09 -19.10
N LYS A 323 16.56 -21.31 -18.76
CA LYS A 323 17.43 -22.27 -19.45
C LYS A 323 16.96 -23.71 -19.26
N GLU A 324 16.50 -24.07 -18.07
CA GLU A 324 15.94 -25.39 -17.78
C GLU A 324 14.66 -25.66 -18.58
N GLU A 325 13.70 -24.73 -18.55
CA GLU A 325 12.45 -24.87 -19.33
C GLU A 325 12.71 -25.01 -20.84
N ARG A 326 13.73 -24.30 -21.36
CA ARG A 326 14.15 -24.46 -22.75
C ARG A 326 14.68 -25.86 -23.08
N ARG A 327 15.35 -26.53 -22.13
CA ARG A 327 15.88 -27.89 -22.33
C ARG A 327 14.80 -28.96 -22.24
N LEU A 328 13.73 -28.70 -21.50
CA LEU A 328 12.66 -29.66 -21.24
C LEU A 328 11.72 -29.91 -22.43
N VAL A 329 11.99 -29.34 -23.62
CA VAL A 329 11.24 -29.50 -24.90
C VAL A 329 9.81 -29.97 -24.67
N ARG A 330 8.92 -29.04 -24.30
CA ARG A 330 7.50 -29.36 -24.18
C ARG A 330 6.95 -29.71 -25.57
N SER A 331 6.05 -30.69 -25.64
CA SER A 331 5.26 -31.03 -26.83
C SER A 331 4.33 -29.90 -27.29
N SER A 332 4.23 -28.81 -26.52
CA SER A 332 3.53 -27.59 -26.90
C SER A 332 4.30 -26.86 -28.01
N HIS A 333 3.59 -26.53 -29.08
CA HIS A 333 4.12 -25.71 -30.18
C HIS A 333 4.13 -24.21 -29.84
N ARG A 334 3.65 -23.81 -28.65
CA ARG A 334 3.54 -22.40 -28.24
C ARG A 334 4.76 -21.96 -27.43
N PRO A 335 5.21 -20.70 -27.58
CA PRO A 335 6.28 -20.15 -26.74
C PRO A 335 5.82 -20.05 -25.28
N LEU A 336 6.70 -20.41 -24.34
CA LEU A 336 6.45 -20.31 -22.91
C LEU A 336 6.91 -18.95 -22.37
N LEU A 337 6.05 -18.28 -21.61
CA LEU A 337 6.35 -17.09 -20.82
C LEU A 337 6.35 -17.45 -19.33
N LEU A 338 7.44 -17.12 -18.65
CA LEU A 338 7.54 -17.22 -17.20
C LEU A 338 7.29 -15.83 -16.60
N LEU A 339 6.33 -15.74 -15.68
CA LEU A 339 6.01 -14.52 -14.95
C LEU A 339 6.38 -14.66 -13.49
N ALA A 340 7.03 -13.65 -12.92
CA ALA A 340 7.30 -13.57 -11.48
C ALA A 340 7.09 -12.12 -11.03
N GLY A 341 6.49 -11.95 -9.86
CA GLY A 341 6.29 -10.64 -9.25
C GLY A 341 6.65 -10.68 -7.76
N GLY A 342 7.04 -9.52 -7.23
CA GLY A 342 7.46 -9.36 -5.84
C GLY A 342 8.37 -8.15 -5.68
N GLU A 343 9.15 -8.13 -4.61
CA GLU A 343 9.98 -7.00 -4.21
C GLU A 343 11.37 -7.51 -3.79
N THR A 344 12.35 -7.39 -4.68
CA THR A 344 13.75 -7.70 -4.38
C THR A 344 14.47 -6.52 -3.71
N THR A 345 15.56 -6.81 -3.03
CA THR A 345 16.40 -5.81 -2.37
C THR A 345 17.78 -5.73 -3.01
N VAL A 346 18.46 -4.61 -2.79
CA VAL A 346 19.86 -4.41 -3.16
C VAL A 346 20.64 -4.05 -1.93
N THR A 347 21.63 -4.87 -1.59
CA THR A 347 22.63 -4.50 -0.58
C THR A 347 23.63 -3.52 -1.20
N ILE A 348 23.52 -2.25 -0.84
CA ILE A 348 24.38 -1.19 -1.37
C ILE A 348 25.81 -1.39 -0.86
N ARG A 349 26.76 -1.58 -1.77
CA ARG A 349 28.20 -1.75 -1.47
C ARG A 349 29.11 -0.69 -2.11
N GLY A 350 28.54 0.28 -2.83
CA GLY A 350 29.31 1.29 -3.53
C GLY A 350 28.43 2.46 -4.00
N ASN A 351 29.05 3.38 -4.74
CA ASN A 351 28.45 4.67 -5.10
C ASN A 351 27.87 4.70 -6.52
N GLY A 352 27.57 3.53 -7.09
CA GLY A 352 26.98 3.41 -8.43
C GLY A 352 25.52 3.88 -8.47
N LYS A 353 25.02 4.14 -9.68
CA LYS A 353 23.60 4.45 -9.91
C LYS A 353 22.90 3.23 -10.48
N GLY A 354 21.82 2.81 -9.83
CA GLY A 354 21.05 1.64 -10.27
C GLY A 354 19.79 1.42 -9.43
N GLY A 355 19.20 0.23 -9.57
CA GLY A 355 18.10 -0.22 -8.73
C GLY A 355 17.84 -1.72 -8.90
N ARG A 356 17.04 -2.28 -8.00
CA ARG A 356 16.77 -3.73 -7.91
C ARG A 356 16.39 -4.41 -9.24
N ASN A 357 15.52 -3.79 -10.05
CA ASN A 357 15.11 -4.37 -11.33
C ASN A 357 16.23 -4.31 -12.38
N GLN A 358 17.07 -3.27 -12.33
CA GLN A 358 18.22 -3.15 -13.24
C GLN A 358 19.32 -4.15 -12.87
N GLU A 359 19.57 -4.35 -11.57
CA GLU A 359 20.53 -5.34 -11.09
C GLU A 359 20.06 -6.78 -11.37
N LEU A 360 18.76 -7.05 -11.21
CA LEU A 360 18.17 -8.34 -11.56
C LEU A 360 18.39 -8.65 -13.05
N VAL A 361 18.08 -7.70 -13.94
CA VAL A 361 18.27 -7.88 -15.39
C VAL A 361 19.73 -8.00 -15.78
N LEU A 362 20.63 -7.24 -15.13
CA LEU A 362 22.07 -7.30 -15.40
C LEU A 362 22.70 -8.63 -14.95
N ALA A 363 22.16 -9.24 -13.88
CA ALA A 363 22.66 -10.50 -13.34
C ALA A 363 22.13 -11.75 -14.05
N ALA A 364 20.99 -11.63 -14.76
CA ALA A 364 20.34 -12.69 -15.53
C ALA A 364 21.05 -12.92 -16.88
#